data_AF-A0A7S0EUB3-F1
#
_entry.id   AF-A0A7S0EUB3-F1
#
_cell.length_a   1.000
_cell.length_b   1.000
_cell.length_c   1.000
_cell.angle_alpha   90.00
_cell.angle_beta   90.00
_cell.angle_gamma   90.00
#
_symmetry.space_group_name_H-M   'P 1'
#
loop_
_entity.id
_entity.type
_entity.pdbx_description
1 polymer ?
#
loop_
_entity_poly.entity_id
_entity_poly.type
_entity_poly.pdbx_seq_one_letter_code
_entity_poly.pdbx_strand_id
1 'polypeptide(L)'
;MADREVEELSKQFPKFKSFAAEVENCLTIFEKSKEWSDYVSALSRLIKVLQRHDFNDSAKMGSLAVIPEKALVARRLAQCTNSILPSGVHRKALDAYRVLLTRIGPLQLAVDLVLWSSGLFSLFPHANSECKTMQLRLIVDFYIPLGMNLVPCLEGLVMSLLPGIEDESAAFFADTAACLDLIKHATSVEHFFKALWWLLGSSANVRLPLLGLLNRQMSRMGGVGAVGVIPGKEIVFRGLSVSLEDSS
;
A
#
# COMPACT_ATOMS: atom_id res chain seq x y z
N MET A 1 19.66 2.67 -12.55
CA MET A 1 19.66 1.20 -12.73
C MET A 1 18.39 0.72 -13.44
N ALA A 2 17.19 1.13 -13.01
CA ALA A 2 15.93 0.76 -13.68
C ALA A 2 15.85 1.16 -15.17
N ASP A 3 16.28 2.38 -15.51
CA ASP A 3 16.20 2.87 -16.90
C ASP A 3 17.08 2.05 -17.86
N ARG A 4 18.20 1.52 -17.36
CA ARG A 4 19.11 0.66 -18.13
C ARG A 4 18.50 -0.71 -18.42
N GLU A 5 17.82 -1.31 -17.44
CA GLU A 5 17.11 -2.57 -17.61
C GLU A 5 15.98 -2.44 -18.65
N VAL A 6 15.19 -1.35 -18.58
CA VAL A 6 14.14 -1.05 -19.57
C VAL A 6 14.72 -0.89 -20.97
N GLU A 7 15.87 -0.22 -21.10
CA GLU A 7 16.54 -0.04 -22.39
C GLU A 7 17.05 -1.37 -22.97
N GLU A 8 17.69 -2.21 -22.14
CA GLU A 8 18.20 -3.53 -22.52
C GLU A 8 17.03 -4.45 -22.96
N LEU A 9 15.95 -4.49 -22.18
CA LEU A 9 14.74 -5.26 -22.52
C LEU A 9 14.06 -4.77 -23.79
N SER A 10 14.06 -3.46 -24.04
CA SER A 10 13.50 -2.86 -25.26
C SER A 10 14.31 -3.20 -26.50
N LYS A 11 15.63 -3.36 -26.37
CA LYS A 11 16.50 -3.84 -27.45
C LYS A 11 16.32 -5.32 -27.70
N GLN A 12 16.16 -6.10 -26.63
CA GLN A 12 16.04 -7.55 -26.69
C GLN A 12 14.67 -8.04 -27.17
N PHE A 13 13.59 -7.35 -26.79
CA PHE A 13 12.22 -7.80 -27.01
C PHE A 13 11.34 -6.73 -27.67
N PRO A 14 10.98 -6.88 -28.96
CA PRO A 14 10.11 -5.92 -29.66
C PRO A 14 8.75 -5.70 -28.99
N LYS A 15 8.18 -6.75 -28.38
CA LYS A 15 6.93 -6.65 -27.62
C LYS A 15 7.07 -5.79 -26.37
N PHE A 16 8.22 -5.83 -25.70
CA PHE A 16 8.51 -4.98 -24.55
C PHE A 16 8.73 -3.53 -24.99
N LYS A 17 9.42 -3.29 -26.11
CA LYS A 17 9.53 -1.95 -26.70
C LYS A 17 8.16 -1.34 -27.01
N SER A 18 7.24 -2.11 -27.59
CA SER A 18 5.85 -1.68 -27.82
C SER A 18 5.14 -1.37 -26.50
N PHE A 19 5.30 -2.21 -25.48
CA PHE A 19 4.74 -2.00 -24.16
C PHE A 19 5.23 -0.69 -23.53
N ALA A 20 6.53 -0.43 -23.57
CA ALA A 20 7.13 0.81 -23.06
C ALA A 20 6.55 2.05 -23.75
N ALA A 21 6.45 2.03 -25.09
CA ALA A 21 5.84 3.12 -25.83
C ALA A 21 4.34 3.30 -25.50
N GLU A 22 3.58 2.23 -25.31
CA GLU A 22 2.16 2.33 -24.91
C GLU A 22 2.00 2.88 -23.49
N VAL A 23 2.90 2.53 -22.56
CA VAL A 23 2.93 3.09 -21.19
C VAL A 23 3.26 4.58 -21.23
N GLU A 24 4.28 5.00 -21.97
CA GLU A 24 4.65 6.41 -22.15
C GLU A 24 3.50 7.25 -22.73
N ASN A 25 2.79 6.70 -23.71
CA ASN A 25 1.57 7.32 -24.25
C ASN A 25 0.48 7.48 -23.19
N CYS A 26 0.29 6.50 -22.30
CA CYS A 26 -0.64 6.62 -21.17
C CYS A 26 -0.21 7.73 -20.20
N LEU A 27 1.08 7.82 -19.90
CA LEU A 27 1.64 8.85 -19.01
C LEU A 27 1.46 10.25 -19.57
N THR A 28 1.60 10.42 -20.89
CA THR A 28 1.29 11.69 -21.58
C THR A 28 -0.18 12.08 -21.45
N ILE A 29 -1.11 11.11 -21.44
CA ILE A 29 -2.54 11.38 -21.23
C ILE A 29 -2.79 11.82 -19.78
N PHE A 30 -2.15 11.18 -18.80
CA PHE A 30 -2.22 11.61 -17.40
C PHE A 30 -1.72 13.04 -17.21
N GLU A 31 -0.65 13.43 -17.89
CA GLU A 31 -0.12 14.81 -17.83
C GLU A 31 -1.08 15.86 -18.34
N LYS A 32 -1.87 15.52 -19.35
CA LYS A 32 -2.84 16.43 -19.98
C LYS A 32 -4.19 16.42 -19.26
N SER A 33 -4.41 15.50 -18.32
CA SER A 33 -5.66 15.31 -17.61
C SER A 33 -5.94 16.49 -16.68
N LYS A 34 -7.12 17.10 -16.80
CA LYS A 34 -7.53 18.25 -15.98
C LYS A 34 -8.79 17.95 -15.17
N GLU A 35 -9.66 17.11 -15.71
CA GLU A 35 -10.92 16.74 -15.08
C GLU A 35 -10.90 15.29 -14.58
N TRP A 36 -11.77 14.97 -13.61
CA TRP A 36 -11.85 13.63 -13.04
C TRP A 36 -12.11 12.54 -14.09
N SER A 37 -12.87 12.84 -15.15
CA SER A 37 -13.18 11.95 -16.28
C SER A 37 -11.95 11.62 -17.13
N ASP A 38 -11.01 12.56 -17.27
CA ASP A 38 -9.73 12.33 -17.95
C ASP A 38 -8.91 11.28 -17.21
N TYR A 39 -8.84 11.39 -15.88
CA TYR A 39 -8.13 10.40 -15.04
C TYR A 39 -8.76 9.01 -15.15
N VAL A 40 -10.10 8.89 -15.14
CA VAL A 40 -10.79 7.60 -15.34
C VAL A 40 -10.43 7.01 -16.71
N SER A 41 -10.37 7.83 -17.74
CA SER A 41 -10.01 7.41 -19.11
C SER A 41 -8.56 6.97 -19.21
N ALA A 42 -7.63 7.73 -18.60
CA ALA A 42 -6.21 7.42 -18.53
C ALA A 42 -5.95 6.11 -17.78
N LEU A 43 -6.58 5.92 -16.60
CA LEU A 43 -6.51 4.68 -15.82
C LEU A 43 -7.07 3.50 -16.61
N SER A 44 -8.20 3.67 -17.28
CA SER A 44 -8.80 2.62 -18.12
C SER A 44 -7.88 2.19 -19.26
N ARG A 45 -7.17 3.14 -19.87
CA ARG A 45 -6.18 2.85 -20.90
C ARG A 45 -4.97 2.13 -20.33
N LEU A 46 -4.44 2.60 -19.20
CA LEU A 46 -3.33 1.95 -18.51
C LEU A 46 -3.65 0.50 -18.15
N ILE A 47 -4.83 0.23 -17.57
CA ILE A 47 -5.30 -1.12 -17.26
C ILE A 47 -5.26 -2.02 -18.50
N LYS A 48 -5.80 -1.54 -19.63
CA LYS A 48 -5.81 -2.31 -20.89
C LYS A 48 -4.40 -2.59 -21.40
N VAL A 49 -3.48 -1.63 -21.30
CA VAL A 49 -2.08 -1.81 -21.71
C VAL A 49 -1.40 -2.86 -20.82
N LEU A 50 -1.57 -2.76 -19.50
CA LEU A 50 -1.00 -3.71 -18.53
C LEU A 50 -1.54 -5.14 -18.72
N GLN A 51 -2.82 -5.31 -19.08
CA GLN A 51 -3.42 -6.62 -19.34
C GLN A 51 -3.01 -7.20 -20.70
N ARG A 52 -2.98 -6.37 -21.75
CA ARG A 52 -2.62 -6.82 -23.11
C ARG A 52 -1.20 -7.36 -23.17
N HIS A 53 -0.30 -6.73 -22.43
CA HIS A 53 1.11 -7.08 -22.43
C HIS A 53 1.46 -8.09 -21.33
N ASP A 54 0.54 -8.95 -20.87
CA ASP A 54 0.87 -9.94 -19.85
C ASP A 54 1.99 -10.88 -20.34
N PHE A 55 3.15 -10.79 -19.70
CA PHE A 55 4.36 -11.54 -20.06
C PHE A 55 4.55 -12.77 -19.16
N ASN A 56 3.57 -13.09 -18.32
CA ASN A 56 3.63 -14.26 -17.44
C ASN A 56 3.46 -15.60 -18.18
N ASP A 57 3.16 -15.58 -19.48
CA ASP A 57 3.09 -16.78 -20.31
C ASP A 57 4.50 -17.22 -20.76
N SER A 58 4.98 -18.32 -20.14
CA SER A 58 6.41 -18.63 -19.94
C SER A 58 7.21 -19.08 -21.17
N ALA A 59 6.63 -19.16 -22.37
CA ALA A 59 7.28 -19.89 -23.47
C ALA A 59 8.39 -19.14 -24.22
N LYS A 60 8.50 -17.80 -24.13
CA LYS A 60 9.48 -17.03 -24.93
C LYS A 60 10.18 -15.84 -24.28
N MET A 61 9.69 -15.30 -23.16
CA MET A 61 10.18 -14.01 -22.64
C MET A 61 10.57 -14.01 -21.15
N GLY A 62 10.35 -15.12 -20.44
CA GLY A 62 10.38 -15.11 -18.98
C GLY A 62 9.25 -14.27 -18.40
N SER A 63 8.92 -14.46 -17.13
CA SER A 63 8.00 -13.57 -16.42
C SER A 63 8.66 -12.20 -16.27
N LEU A 64 8.35 -11.29 -17.19
CA LEU A 64 8.85 -9.91 -17.18
C LEU A 64 7.97 -9.05 -16.28
N ALA A 65 8.37 -8.94 -15.02
CA ALA A 65 7.69 -8.12 -14.00
C ALA A 65 7.99 -6.62 -14.12
N VAL A 66 8.85 -6.21 -15.05
CA VAL A 66 9.31 -4.82 -15.18
C VAL A 66 8.20 -3.91 -15.74
N ILE A 67 7.97 -2.79 -15.04
CA ILE A 67 7.07 -1.71 -15.48
C ILE A 67 7.92 -0.54 -15.99
N PRO A 68 7.82 -0.18 -17.29
CA PRO A 68 8.44 1.02 -17.84
C PRO A 68 7.99 2.26 -17.06
N GLU A 69 8.90 3.20 -16.82
CA GLU A 69 8.60 4.44 -16.09
C GLU A 69 7.91 4.20 -14.73
N LYS A 70 8.26 3.11 -14.02
CA LYS A 70 7.56 2.68 -12.77
C LYS A 70 7.38 3.80 -11.76
N ALA A 71 8.37 4.68 -11.63
CA ALA A 71 8.31 5.81 -10.71
C ALA A 71 7.22 6.82 -11.11
N LEU A 72 7.09 7.10 -12.40
CA LEU A 72 6.07 8.02 -12.91
C LEU A 72 4.68 7.35 -12.89
N VAL A 73 4.58 6.07 -13.23
CA VAL A 73 3.34 5.29 -13.10
C VAL A 73 2.84 5.30 -11.65
N ALA A 74 3.71 5.01 -10.67
CA ALA A 74 3.37 5.05 -9.25
C ALA A 74 2.89 6.45 -8.82
N ARG A 75 3.56 7.52 -9.27
CA ARG A 75 3.13 8.90 -9.00
C ARG A 75 1.75 9.20 -9.58
N ARG A 76 1.44 8.74 -10.79
CA ARG A 76 0.10 8.94 -11.39
C ARG A 76 -0.99 8.14 -10.66
N LEU A 77 -0.71 6.92 -10.24
CA LEU A 77 -1.64 6.16 -9.41
C LEU A 77 -1.89 6.82 -8.05
N ALA A 78 -0.83 7.33 -7.40
CA ALA A 78 -0.95 8.08 -6.15
C ALA A 78 -1.71 9.41 -6.30
N GLN A 79 -1.55 10.09 -7.44
CA GLN A 79 -2.37 11.25 -7.76
C GLN A 79 -3.86 10.89 -7.81
N CYS A 80 -4.20 9.74 -8.40
CA CYS A 80 -5.57 9.26 -8.52
C CYS A 80 -6.18 8.77 -7.19
N THR A 81 -5.42 8.66 -6.11
CA THR A 81 -5.92 8.32 -4.76
C THR A 81 -6.01 9.53 -3.83
N ASN A 82 -5.76 10.74 -4.34
CA ASN A 82 -5.90 11.98 -3.59
C ASN A 82 -7.38 12.22 -3.19
N SER A 83 -7.60 12.70 -1.96
CA SER A 83 -8.93 12.96 -1.39
C SER A 83 -9.76 14.02 -2.12
N ILE A 84 -9.13 14.89 -2.90
CA ILE A 84 -9.81 15.92 -3.72
C ILE A 84 -10.57 15.27 -4.90
N LEU A 85 -10.14 14.09 -5.35
CA LEU A 85 -10.76 13.39 -6.47
C LEU A 85 -11.98 12.57 -6.02
N PRO A 86 -12.98 12.38 -6.91
CA PRO A 86 -14.19 11.65 -6.56
C PRO A 86 -13.95 10.13 -6.50
N SER A 87 -14.84 9.42 -5.80
CA SER A 87 -14.77 7.96 -5.60
C SER A 87 -14.72 7.15 -6.89
N GLY A 88 -15.29 7.65 -7.98
CA GLY A 88 -15.19 7.02 -9.31
C GLY A 88 -13.74 6.91 -9.81
N VAL A 89 -12.90 7.91 -9.52
CA VAL A 89 -11.46 7.88 -9.83
C VAL A 89 -10.74 6.92 -8.88
N HIS A 90 -11.03 6.99 -7.58
CA HIS A 90 -10.43 6.11 -6.56
C HIS A 90 -10.66 4.64 -6.89
N ARG A 91 -11.90 4.26 -7.18
CA ARG A 91 -12.26 2.89 -7.56
C ARG A 91 -11.47 2.42 -8.78
N LYS A 92 -11.36 3.28 -9.80
CA LYS A 92 -10.63 2.94 -11.02
C LYS A 92 -9.11 2.86 -10.78
N ALA A 93 -8.59 3.64 -9.85
CA ALA A 93 -7.20 3.55 -9.42
C ALA A 93 -6.93 2.23 -8.70
N LEU A 94 -7.84 1.78 -7.83
CA LEU A 94 -7.74 0.47 -7.15
C LEU A 94 -7.80 -0.70 -8.14
N ASP A 95 -8.62 -0.62 -9.20
CA ASP A 95 -8.58 -1.60 -10.31
C ASP A 95 -7.20 -1.62 -10.99
N ALA A 96 -6.62 -0.45 -11.24
CA ALA A 96 -5.29 -0.34 -11.85
C ALA A 96 -4.20 -0.92 -10.93
N TYR A 97 -4.26 -0.65 -9.62
CA TYR A 97 -3.38 -1.28 -8.63
C TYR A 97 -3.53 -2.81 -8.68
N ARG A 98 -4.74 -3.36 -8.69
CA ARG A 98 -4.94 -4.81 -8.78
C ARG A 98 -4.22 -5.41 -9.98
N VAL A 99 -4.46 -4.86 -11.17
CA VAL A 99 -3.86 -5.35 -12.41
C VAL A 99 -2.33 -5.22 -12.37
N LEU A 100 -1.82 -4.10 -11.85
CA LEU A 100 -0.39 -3.87 -11.72
C LEU A 100 0.26 -4.87 -10.76
N LEU A 101 -0.31 -5.05 -9.57
CA LEU A 101 0.22 -5.95 -8.54
C LEU A 101 0.16 -7.42 -8.99
N THR A 102 -0.91 -7.83 -9.69
CA THR A 102 -0.97 -9.16 -10.34
C THR A 102 0.14 -9.33 -11.37
N ARG A 103 0.39 -8.31 -12.19
CA ARG A 103 1.38 -8.36 -13.26
C ARG A 103 2.80 -8.48 -12.73
N ILE A 104 3.18 -7.64 -11.76
CA ILE A 104 4.56 -7.63 -11.23
C ILE A 104 4.84 -8.84 -10.33
N GLY A 105 3.80 -9.39 -9.71
CA GLY A 105 3.91 -10.54 -8.81
C GLY A 105 4.62 -10.21 -7.48
N PRO A 106 4.66 -11.18 -6.56
CA PRO A 106 5.10 -10.94 -5.18
C PRO A 106 6.58 -10.61 -5.06
N LEU A 107 7.45 -11.21 -5.90
CA LEU A 107 8.89 -10.98 -5.85
C LEU A 107 9.23 -9.53 -6.21
N GLN A 108 8.71 -9.02 -7.32
CA GLN A 108 8.96 -7.65 -7.74
C GLN A 108 8.23 -6.65 -6.83
N LEU A 109 7.04 -6.99 -6.33
CA LEU A 109 6.34 -6.18 -5.36
C LEU A 109 7.17 -5.99 -4.08
N ALA A 110 7.83 -7.03 -3.56
CA ALA A 110 8.70 -6.90 -2.39
C ALA A 110 9.86 -5.91 -2.63
N VAL A 111 10.45 -5.92 -3.83
CA VAL A 111 11.55 -5.00 -4.20
C VAL A 111 11.06 -3.55 -4.28
N ASP A 112 9.91 -3.33 -4.92
CA ASP A 112 9.33 -2.00 -5.16
C ASP A 112 8.24 -1.63 -4.16
N LEU A 113 8.21 -2.27 -2.98
CA LEU A 113 7.07 -2.24 -2.07
C LEU A 113 6.68 -0.82 -1.69
N VAL A 114 7.65 -0.03 -1.22
CA VAL A 114 7.43 1.36 -0.80
C VAL A 114 6.91 2.23 -1.95
N LEU A 115 7.42 2.00 -3.17
CA LEU A 115 7.01 2.75 -4.35
C LEU A 115 5.52 2.57 -4.63
N TRP A 116 5.05 1.33 -4.68
CA TRP A 116 3.65 1.00 -4.97
C TRP A 116 2.69 1.25 -3.79
N SER A 117 3.22 1.31 -2.57
CA SER A 117 2.42 1.52 -1.35
C SER A 117 2.00 2.98 -1.13
N SER A 118 2.85 3.92 -1.51
CA SER A 118 2.72 5.35 -1.15
C SER A 118 1.35 5.95 -1.43
N GLY A 119 0.83 5.77 -2.65
CA GLY A 119 -0.49 6.26 -3.04
C GLY A 119 -1.64 5.42 -2.51
N LEU A 120 -1.46 4.11 -2.36
CA LEU A 120 -2.51 3.23 -1.85
C LEU A 120 -2.84 3.59 -0.40
N PHE A 121 -1.82 3.76 0.45
CA PHE A 121 -1.98 3.98 1.88
C PHE A 121 -2.64 5.32 2.24
N SER A 122 -2.56 6.34 1.38
CA SER A 122 -3.22 7.63 1.64
C SER A 122 -4.74 7.62 1.41
N LEU A 123 -5.29 6.58 0.76
CA LEU A 123 -6.69 6.59 0.31
C LEU A 123 -7.69 6.29 1.43
N PHE A 124 -7.36 5.35 2.31
CA PHE A 124 -8.30 4.74 3.25
C PHE A 124 -9.10 5.74 4.11
N PRO A 125 -8.50 6.82 4.67
CA PRO A 125 -9.23 7.75 5.54
C PRO A 125 -10.37 8.51 4.83
N HIS A 126 -10.27 8.66 3.50
CA HIS A 126 -11.18 9.50 2.71
C HIS A 126 -12.01 8.70 1.70
N ALA A 127 -11.77 7.39 1.61
CA ALA A 127 -12.49 6.49 0.72
C ALA A 127 -13.94 6.27 1.14
N ASN A 128 -14.82 6.08 0.16
CA ASN A 128 -16.15 5.53 0.40
C ASN A 128 -16.06 4.04 0.79
N SER A 129 -17.18 3.48 1.24
CA SER A 129 -17.26 2.08 1.70
C SER A 129 -16.73 1.08 0.66
N GLU A 130 -17.12 1.23 -0.61
CA GLU A 130 -16.67 0.35 -1.70
C GLU A 130 -15.14 0.37 -1.87
N CYS A 131 -14.53 1.57 -1.89
CA CYS A 131 -13.08 1.72 -2.04
C CYS A 131 -12.32 1.19 -0.82
N LYS A 132 -12.86 1.35 0.41
CA LYS A 132 -12.28 0.75 1.63
C LYS A 132 -12.24 -0.78 1.53
N THR A 133 -13.34 -1.41 1.13
CA THR A 133 -13.39 -2.87 0.91
C THR A 133 -12.38 -3.31 -0.16
N MET A 134 -12.30 -2.59 -1.29
CA MET A 134 -11.34 -2.89 -2.36
C MET A 134 -9.89 -2.75 -1.89
N GLN A 135 -9.58 -1.72 -1.10
CA GLN A 135 -8.24 -1.50 -0.56
C GLN A 135 -7.83 -2.58 0.44
N LEU A 136 -8.70 -2.94 1.39
CA LEU A 136 -8.44 -4.05 2.32
C LEU A 136 -8.17 -5.35 1.56
N ARG A 137 -8.96 -5.60 0.49
CA ARG A 137 -8.76 -6.77 -0.37
C ARG A 137 -7.42 -6.74 -1.10
N LEU A 138 -6.94 -5.59 -1.57
CA LEU A 138 -5.59 -5.49 -2.15
C LEU A 138 -4.50 -5.81 -1.12
N ILE A 139 -4.66 -5.35 0.13
CA ILE A 139 -3.71 -5.66 1.19
C ILE A 139 -3.70 -7.16 1.47
N VAL A 140 -4.88 -7.78 1.63
CA VAL A 140 -5.00 -9.22 1.87
C VAL A 140 -4.44 -10.06 0.71
N ASP A 141 -4.77 -9.70 -0.53
CA ASP A 141 -4.43 -10.50 -1.71
C ASP A 141 -2.95 -10.36 -2.11
N PHE A 142 -2.33 -9.19 -1.92
CA PHE A 142 -0.99 -8.89 -2.44
C PHE A 142 0.07 -8.56 -1.39
N TYR A 143 -0.31 -7.95 -0.26
CA TYR A 143 0.64 -7.52 0.76
C TYR A 143 0.87 -8.63 1.78
N ILE A 144 -0.20 -9.17 2.39
CA ILE A 144 -0.10 -10.22 3.41
C ILE A 144 0.78 -11.42 2.98
N PRO A 145 0.70 -11.91 1.72
CA PRO A 145 1.54 -13.03 1.27
C PRO A 145 3.05 -12.73 1.23
N LEU A 146 3.46 -11.46 1.28
CA LEU A 146 4.89 -11.08 1.31
C LEU A 146 5.56 -11.41 2.64
N GLY A 147 4.80 -11.65 3.71
CA GLY A 147 5.32 -12.02 5.02
C GLY A 147 6.27 -10.98 5.58
N MET A 148 7.48 -11.42 5.97
CA MET A 148 8.53 -10.54 6.50
C MET A 148 8.98 -9.45 5.55
N ASN A 149 8.77 -9.61 4.23
CA ASN A 149 9.09 -8.56 3.26
C ASN A 149 8.17 -7.34 3.37
N LEU A 150 7.11 -7.38 4.19
CA LEU A 150 6.26 -6.22 4.50
C LEU A 150 6.88 -5.23 5.49
N VAL A 151 7.86 -5.67 6.30
CA VAL A 151 8.45 -4.87 7.37
C VAL A 151 8.88 -3.46 6.89
N PRO A 152 9.50 -3.28 5.70
CA PRO A 152 9.90 -1.96 5.21
C PRO A 152 8.77 -0.94 5.03
N CYS A 153 7.51 -1.37 4.88
CA CYS A 153 6.35 -0.48 4.75
C CYS A 153 5.34 -0.63 5.88
N LEU A 154 5.67 -1.41 6.93
CA LEU A 154 4.74 -1.81 7.98
C LEU A 154 4.14 -0.60 8.71
N GLU A 155 4.96 0.39 9.05
CA GLU A 155 4.53 1.61 9.74
C GLU A 155 3.49 2.40 8.92
N GLY A 156 3.77 2.60 7.63
CA GLY A 156 2.84 3.27 6.71
C GLY A 156 1.54 2.47 6.52
N LEU A 157 1.64 1.14 6.43
CA LEU A 157 0.48 0.26 6.29
C LEU A 157 -0.40 0.32 7.54
N VAL A 158 0.18 0.22 8.74
CA VAL A 158 -0.57 0.36 10.00
C VAL A 158 -1.22 1.73 10.08
N MET A 159 -0.46 2.82 9.84
CA MET A 159 -1.00 4.18 9.87
C MET A 159 -2.21 4.34 8.95
N SER A 160 -2.16 3.75 7.74
CA SER A 160 -3.27 3.84 6.78
C SER A 160 -4.57 3.21 7.28
N LEU A 161 -4.48 2.20 8.16
CA LEU A 161 -5.63 1.44 8.65
C LEU A 161 -6.15 1.94 10.00
N LEU A 162 -5.40 2.80 10.72
CA LEU A 162 -5.84 3.31 12.03
C LEU A 162 -7.23 3.97 12.02
N PRO A 163 -7.62 4.77 11.01
CA PRO A 163 -8.96 5.36 10.98
C PRO A 163 -10.09 4.33 10.91
N GLY A 164 -9.80 3.10 10.45
CA GLY A 164 -10.79 2.04 10.40
C GLY A 164 -11.04 1.36 11.74
N ILE A 165 -10.28 1.69 12.80
CA ILE A 165 -10.42 1.09 14.13
C ILE A 165 -10.65 2.13 15.25
N GLU A 166 -10.98 3.37 14.89
CA GLU A 166 -11.25 4.48 15.84
C GLU A 166 -12.56 4.31 16.61
N ASP A 167 -13.60 3.80 15.94
CA ASP A 167 -14.94 3.63 16.51
C ASP A 167 -15.36 2.15 16.38
N GLU A 168 -15.57 1.48 17.52
CA GLU A 168 -15.97 0.07 17.55
C GLU A 168 -17.36 -0.18 16.97
N SER A 169 -18.21 0.84 16.92
CA SER A 169 -19.54 0.77 16.30
C SER A 169 -19.50 0.98 14.78
N ALA A 170 -18.35 1.40 14.23
CA ALA A 170 -18.21 1.65 12.80
C ALA A 170 -18.29 0.34 12.00
N ALA A 171 -18.99 0.40 10.86
CA ALA A 171 -19.22 -0.75 9.99
C ALA A 171 -17.93 -1.44 9.51
N PHE A 172 -16.83 -0.70 9.38
CA PHE A 172 -15.54 -1.20 8.90
C PHE A 172 -14.57 -1.64 10.02
N PHE A 173 -14.98 -1.53 11.29
CA PHE A 173 -14.12 -1.85 12.42
C PHE A 173 -13.63 -3.29 12.39
N ALA A 174 -14.55 -4.25 12.24
CA ALA A 174 -14.23 -5.68 12.27
C ALA A 174 -13.29 -6.08 11.14
N ASP A 175 -13.57 -5.63 9.91
CA ASP A 175 -12.75 -5.94 8.73
C ASP A 175 -11.34 -5.34 8.84
N THR A 176 -11.23 -4.10 9.34
CA THR A 176 -9.94 -3.42 9.51
C THR A 176 -9.13 -4.06 10.64
N ALA A 177 -9.78 -4.41 11.76
CA ALA A 177 -9.14 -5.11 12.87
C ALA A 177 -8.64 -6.50 12.45
N ALA A 178 -9.42 -7.24 11.66
CA ALA A 178 -9.01 -8.53 11.10
C ALA A 178 -7.81 -8.38 10.17
N CYS A 179 -7.80 -7.35 9.32
CA CYS A 179 -6.66 -7.04 8.44
C CYS A 179 -5.38 -6.74 9.25
N LEU A 180 -5.47 -5.92 10.31
CA LEU A 180 -4.35 -5.65 11.21
C LEU A 180 -3.83 -6.91 11.92
N ASP A 181 -4.73 -7.81 12.33
CA ASP A 181 -4.31 -9.10 12.89
C ASP A 181 -3.59 -9.95 11.82
N LEU A 182 -4.03 -9.98 10.56
CA LEU A 182 -3.30 -10.66 9.48
C LEU A 182 -1.90 -10.06 9.25
N ILE A 183 -1.77 -8.74 9.28
CA ILE A 183 -0.47 -8.05 9.15
C ILE A 183 0.47 -8.46 10.28
N LYS A 184 -0.02 -8.50 11.53
CA LYS A 184 0.74 -8.94 12.70
C LYS A 184 1.25 -10.37 12.54
N HIS A 185 0.41 -11.28 12.03
CA HIS A 185 0.84 -12.67 11.80
C HIS A 185 1.88 -12.76 10.66
N ALA A 186 1.69 -11.99 9.58
CA ALA A 186 2.60 -11.99 8.43
C ALA A 186 4.00 -11.43 8.75
N THR A 187 4.08 -10.43 9.63
CA THR A 187 5.33 -9.71 9.97
C THR A 187 5.98 -10.14 11.28
N SER A 188 5.39 -11.08 12.01
CA SER A 188 5.67 -11.41 13.41
C SER A 188 5.16 -10.37 14.42
N VAL A 189 4.86 -10.86 15.62
CA VAL A 189 4.41 -10.05 16.76
C VAL A 189 5.46 -8.98 17.12
N GLU A 190 6.74 -9.33 17.12
CA GLU A 190 7.82 -8.41 17.49
C GLU A 190 7.88 -7.18 16.56
N HIS A 191 7.92 -7.39 15.24
CA HIS A 191 8.01 -6.29 14.28
C HIS A 191 6.74 -5.44 14.29
N PHE A 192 5.57 -6.08 14.42
CA PHE A 192 4.30 -5.38 14.53
C PHE A 192 4.29 -4.44 15.73
N PHE A 193 4.60 -4.93 16.93
CA PHE A 193 4.63 -4.07 18.12
C PHE A 193 5.72 -3.01 18.06
N LYS A 194 6.91 -3.34 17.54
CA LYS A 194 7.96 -2.33 17.32
C LYS A 194 7.48 -1.19 16.45
N ALA A 195 6.75 -1.47 15.37
CA ALA A 195 6.14 -0.46 14.52
C ALA A 195 5.10 0.38 15.28
N LEU A 196 4.23 -0.25 16.09
CA LEU A 196 3.26 0.49 16.90
C LEU A 196 3.94 1.46 17.87
N TRP A 197 4.95 1.01 18.61
CA TRP A 197 5.66 1.85 19.57
C TRP A 197 6.46 2.97 18.90
N TRP A 198 7.05 2.69 17.73
CA TRP A 198 7.73 3.70 16.94
C TRP A 198 6.78 4.80 16.44
N LEU A 199 5.62 4.41 15.90
CA LEU A 199 4.58 5.33 15.46
C LEU A 199 4.09 6.21 16.61
N LEU A 200 3.93 5.64 17.80
CA LEU A 200 3.51 6.38 18.99
C LEU A 200 4.47 7.52 19.33
N GLY A 201 5.78 7.27 19.25
CA GLY A 201 6.80 8.30 19.49
C GLY A 201 6.98 9.31 18.35
N SER A 202 6.54 8.99 17.14
CA SER A 202 6.92 9.73 15.92
C SER A 202 5.78 10.52 15.28
N SER A 203 4.51 10.22 15.59
CA SER A 203 3.37 10.77 14.84
C SER A 203 2.20 11.16 15.75
N ALA A 204 2.13 12.44 16.11
CA ALA A 204 1.09 13.00 17.00
C ALA A 204 -0.34 12.70 16.56
N ASN A 205 -0.63 12.90 15.27
CA ASN A 205 -1.98 12.78 14.71
C ASN A 205 -2.60 11.37 14.79
N VAL A 206 -1.80 10.35 15.09
CA VAL A 206 -2.25 8.95 15.16
C VAL A 206 -2.09 8.34 16.54
N ARG A 207 -1.61 9.09 17.55
CA ARG A 207 -1.31 8.52 18.87
C ARG A 207 -2.54 7.97 19.56
N LEU A 208 -3.65 8.70 19.56
CA LEU A 208 -4.88 8.26 20.22
C LEU A 208 -5.43 6.93 19.66
N PRO A 209 -5.69 6.79 18.33
CA PRO A 209 -6.15 5.51 17.80
C PRO A 209 -5.13 4.39 17.99
N LEU A 210 -3.84 4.72 17.96
CA LEU A 210 -2.75 3.77 18.18
C LEU A 210 -2.67 3.28 19.62
N LEU A 211 -2.91 4.14 20.62
CA LEU A 211 -3.02 3.76 22.03
C LEU A 211 -4.22 2.83 22.24
N GLY A 212 -5.35 3.11 21.61
CA GLY A 212 -6.52 2.22 21.61
C GLY A 212 -6.18 0.82 21.05
N LEU A 213 -5.48 0.78 19.91
CA LEU A 213 -5.00 -0.47 19.31
C LEU A 213 -4.03 -1.22 20.23
N LEU A 214 -3.04 -0.53 20.79
CA LEU A 214 -2.06 -1.09 21.72
C LEU A 214 -2.75 -1.68 22.95
N ASN A 215 -3.64 -0.93 23.58
CA ASN A 215 -4.39 -1.37 24.76
C ASN A 215 -5.20 -2.64 24.45
N ARG A 216 -5.91 -2.67 23.32
CA ARG A 216 -6.69 -3.84 22.88
C ARG A 216 -5.80 -5.06 22.64
N GLN A 217 -4.67 -4.90 21.95
CA GLN A 217 -3.76 -6.00 21.66
C GLN A 217 -3.07 -6.54 22.92
N MET A 218 -2.63 -5.66 23.83
CA MET A 218 -2.04 -6.06 25.11
C MET A 218 -3.04 -6.79 26.02
N SER A 219 -4.27 -6.30 26.09
CA SER A 219 -5.34 -6.94 26.87
C SER A 219 -5.63 -8.37 26.38
N ARG A 220 -5.54 -8.62 25.07
CA ARG A 220 -5.74 -9.94 24.46
C ARG A 220 -4.59 -10.93 24.72
N MET A 221 -3.36 -10.47 24.93
CA MET A 221 -2.18 -11.34 25.13
C MET A 221 -1.98 -11.79 26.58
N GLY A 222 -2.64 -11.14 27.54
CA GLY A 222 -2.42 -11.38 28.98
C GLY A 222 -1.06 -10.86 29.48
N GLY A 223 -0.90 -10.76 30.80
CA GLY A 223 0.23 -10.04 31.42
C GLY A 223 1.63 -10.57 31.05
N VAL A 224 1.81 -11.89 30.93
CA VAL A 224 3.11 -12.50 30.62
C VAL A 224 3.45 -12.38 29.12
N GLY A 225 2.46 -12.53 28.24
CA GLY A 225 2.63 -12.37 26.79
C GLY A 225 2.89 -10.90 26.40
N ALA A 226 2.28 -9.95 27.12
CA ALA A 226 2.46 -8.53 26.88
C ALA A 226 3.91 -8.07 27.15
N VAL A 227 4.58 -8.58 28.18
CA VAL A 227 5.96 -8.18 28.50
C VAL A 227 6.95 -8.58 27.40
N GLY A 228 6.72 -9.72 26.74
CA GLY A 228 7.60 -10.22 25.67
C GLY A 228 7.55 -9.44 24.35
N VAL A 229 6.56 -8.55 24.17
CA VAL A 229 6.38 -7.77 22.93
C VAL A 229 6.74 -6.30 23.08
N ILE A 230 7.10 -5.89 24.30
CA ILE A 230 7.56 -4.54 24.60
C ILE A 230 8.98 -4.41 23.99
N PRO A 231 9.18 -3.54 22.98
CA PRO A 231 10.50 -3.33 22.39
C PRO A 231 11.42 -2.68 23.42
N GLY A 232 12.70 -2.48 23.06
CA GLY A 232 13.69 -1.89 23.97
C GLY A 232 13.15 -0.68 24.74
N LYS A 233 13.47 -0.60 26.05
CA LYS A 233 12.89 0.34 27.02
C LYS A 233 12.85 1.79 26.54
N GLU A 234 13.84 2.21 25.73
CA GLU A 234 13.94 3.55 25.17
C GLU A 234 12.79 3.91 24.23
N ILE A 235 12.38 3.00 23.33
CA ILE A 235 11.30 3.27 22.36
C ILE A 235 9.97 3.45 23.10
N VAL A 236 9.74 2.61 24.11
CA VAL A 236 8.53 2.62 24.94
C VAL A 236 8.46 3.89 25.78
N PHE A 237 9.56 4.23 26.46
CA PHE A 237 9.63 5.44 27.28
C PHE A 237 9.39 6.68 26.43
N ARG A 238 10.06 6.80 25.28
CA ARG A 238 9.86 7.91 24.34
C ARG A 238 8.41 8.00 23.87
N GLY A 239 7.81 6.87 23.47
CA GLY A 239 6.43 6.82 23.02
C GLY A 239 5.45 7.34 24.09
N LEU A 240 5.57 6.83 25.32
CA LEU A 240 4.70 7.24 26.43
C LEU A 240 4.92 8.69 26.86
N SER A 241 6.17 9.13 27.01
CA SER A 241 6.48 10.50 27.42
C SER A 241 5.88 11.53 26.47
N VAL A 242 6.05 11.33 25.15
CA VAL A 242 5.53 12.28 24.16
C VAL A 242 4.00 12.21 24.08
N SER A 243 3.38 11.05 24.28
CA SER A 243 1.91 10.95 24.36
C SER A 243 1.30 11.68 25.57
N LEU A 244 2.04 11.82 26.68
CA LEU A 244 1.57 12.56 27.86
C LEU A 244 1.67 14.09 27.68
N GLU A 245 2.49 14.55 26.74
CA GLU A 245 2.65 15.97 26.40
C GLU A 245 1.59 16.47 25.41
N ASP A 246 0.81 15.56 24.80
CA ASP A 246 -0.27 15.94 23.91
C ASP A 246 -1.36 16.68 24.69
N SER A 247 -1.59 17.93 24.29
CA SER A 247 -2.64 18.77 24.86
C SER A 247 -4.00 18.20 24.49
N SER A 248 -4.83 17.93 25.50
CA SER A 248 -6.22 17.48 25.37
C SER A 248 -7.11 18.47 24.63
#